data_AF-A0A7W2CF56-F1
#
_entry.id   AF-A0A7W2CF56-F1
#
_cell.length_a   1.000
_cell.length_b   1.000
_cell.length_c   1.000
_cell.angle_alpha   90.00
_cell.angle_beta   90.00
_cell.angle_gamma   90.00
#
_symmetry.space_group_name_H-M   'P 1'
#
loop_
_entity.id
_entity.type
_entity.pdbx_description
1 polymer ?
#
loop_
_entity_poly.entity_id
_entity_poly.type
_entity_poly.pdbx_seq_one_letter_code
_entity_poly.pdbx_strand_id
1 'polypeptide(L)'
;MTRRLVHVGIAFLAVYGLLFFRLEMVQIVSAENIRKHPENSRQIRLDFDAPRGSIQTADGEIIAKTVAVSGPRNRLRQYPYGSLYSQVVGFISAEHGGSGIERSHNGFLAGNDL
;
A
#
# COMPACT_ATOMS: atom_id res chain seq x y z
N MET A 1 -47.28 -19.93 21.67
CA MET A 1 -46.63 -18.63 21.34
C MET A 1 -45.15 -18.75 20.96
N THR A 2 -44.42 -19.79 21.36
CA THR A 2 -42.96 -19.94 21.13
C THR A 2 -42.55 -20.25 19.69
N ARG A 3 -43.35 -21.02 18.91
CA ARG A 3 -43.01 -21.39 17.52
C ARG A 3 -42.77 -20.17 16.63
N ARG A 4 -43.57 -19.11 16.73
CA ARG A 4 -43.41 -17.90 15.89
C ARG A 4 -42.10 -17.18 16.19
N LEU A 5 -41.72 -17.10 17.46
CA LEU A 5 -40.45 -16.52 17.89
C LEU A 5 -39.26 -17.30 17.33
N VAL A 6 -39.34 -18.64 17.32
CA VAL A 6 -38.29 -19.50 16.74
C VAL A 6 -38.15 -19.28 15.23
N HIS A 7 -39.24 -19.15 14.47
CA HIS A 7 -39.15 -18.91 13.02
C HIS A 7 -38.51 -17.55 12.70
N VAL A 8 -38.88 -16.51 13.46
CA VAL A 8 -38.27 -15.18 13.31
C VAL A 8 -36.78 -15.25 13.67
N GLY A 9 -36.42 -15.92 14.77
CA GLY A 9 -35.02 -16.11 15.17
C GLY A 9 -34.19 -16.85 14.11
N ILE A 10 -34.73 -17.92 13.51
CA ILE A 10 -34.09 -18.64 12.42
C ILE A 10 -33.91 -17.75 11.18
N ALA A 11 -34.92 -16.94 10.83
CA ALA A 11 -34.81 -16.02 9.71
C ALA A 11 -33.69 -14.98 9.93
N PHE A 12 -33.59 -14.40 11.13
CA PHE A 12 -32.50 -13.48 11.47
C PHE A 12 -31.14 -14.16 11.46
N LEU A 13 -31.02 -15.38 12.00
CA LEU A 13 -29.78 -16.16 11.96
C LEU A 13 -29.35 -16.49 10.53
N ALA A 14 -30.29 -16.81 9.65
CA ALA A 14 -30.01 -17.07 8.24
C ALA A 14 -29.50 -15.81 7.53
N VAL A 15 -30.14 -14.65 7.74
CA VAL A 15 -29.69 -13.37 7.18
C VAL A 15 -28.33 -12.98 7.74
N TYR A 16 -28.12 -13.13 9.04
CA TYR A 16 -26.82 -12.90 9.68
C TYR A 16 -25.73 -13.80 9.07
N GLY A 17 -25.99 -15.11 8.95
CA GLY A 17 -25.06 -16.05 8.36
C GLY A 17 -24.70 -15.71 6.91
N LEU A 18 -25.69 -15.27 6.12
CA LEU A 18 -25.47 -14.82 4.75
C LEU A 18 -24.56 -13.58 4.68
N LEU A 19 -24.82 -12.57 5.51
CA LEU A 19 -24.01 -11.35 5.57
C LEU A 19 -22.60 -11.63 6.10
N PHE A 20 -22.50 -12.47 7.14
CA PHE A 20 -21.23 -12.90 7.71
C PHE A 20 -20.37 -13.62 6.66
N PHE A 21 -20.94 -14.60 5.98
CA PHE A 21 -20.24 -15.31 4.90
C PHE A 21 -19.80 -14.38 3.77
N ARG A 22 -20.66 -13.41 3.39
CA ARG A 22 -20.30 -12.40 2.40
C ARG A 22 -19.13 -11.54 2.84
N LEU A 23 -19.09 -11.13 4.12
CA LEU A 23 -18.00 -10.34 4.69
C LEU A 23 -16.68 -11.13 4.69
N GLU A 24 -16.70 -12.38 5.15
CA GLU A 24 -15.52 -13.26 5.16
C GLU A 24 -14.97 -13.49 3.76
N MET A 25 -15.83 -13.69 2.75
CA MET A 25 -15.39 -13.80 1.35
C MET A 25 -14.65 -12.55 0.86
N VAL A 26 -15.11 -11.35 1.23
CA VAL A 26 -14.42 -10.10 0.88
C VAL A 26 -13.06 -10.01 1.58
N GLN A 27 -12.97 -10.43 2.84
CA GLN A 27 -11.72 -10.40 3.60
C GLN A 27 -10.69 -11.44 3.16
N ILE A 28 -11.11 -12.64 2.74
CA ILE A 28 -10.18 -13.71 2.36
C ILE A 28 -9.80 -13.63 0.89
N VAL A 29 -10.79 -13.44 -0.01
CA VAL A 29 -10.56 -13.50 -1.46
C VAL A 29 -10.22 -12.12 -2.03
N SER A 30 -10.93 -11.09 -1.60
CA SER A 30 -10.81 -9.75 -2.21
C SER A 30 -9.83 -8.83 -1.48
N ALA A 31 -9.37 -9.17 -0.27
CA ALA A 31 -8.54 -8.25 0.51
C ALA A 31 -7.24 -7.88 -0.18
N GLU A 32 -6.56 -8.85 -0.81
CA GLU A 32 -5.33 -8.61 -1.57
C GLU A 32 -5.56 -7.62 -2.72
N ASN A 33 -6.66 -7.81 -3.46
CA ASN A 33 -7.04 -6.95 -4.59
C ASN A 33 -7.44 -5.54 -4.14
N ILE A 34 -8.19 -5.41 -3.05
CA ILE A 34 -8.58 -4.11 -2.47
C ILE A 34 -7.35 -3.37 -1.93
N ARG A 35 -6.42 -4.11 -1.33
CA ARG A 35 -5.16 -3.56 -0.83
C ARG A 35 -4.26 -3.05 -1.96
N LYS A 36 -4.13 -3.83 -3.04
CA LYS A 36 -3.34 -3.48 -4.23
C LYS A 36 -4.07 -2.58 -5.23
N HIS A 37 -5.30 -2.17 -4.95
CA HIS A 37 -6.07 -1.34 -5.86
C HIS A 37 -5.37 0.01 -6.07
N PRO A 38 -5.23 0.50 -7.32
CA PRO A 38 -4.49 1.73 -7.61
C PRO A 38 -5.06 2.97 -6.90
N GLU A 39 -6.35 2.99 -6.60
CA GLU A 39 -7.01 4.08 -5.87
C GLU A 39 -6.80 4.03 -4.35
N ASN A 40 -6.18 2.96 -3.82
CA ASN A 40 -5.93 2.82 -2.38
C ASN A 40 -4.68 3.60 -1.95
N SER A 41 -4.84 4.91 -1.79
CA SER A 41 -3.76 5.81 -1.34
C SER A 41 -3.35 5.63 0.12
N ARG A 42 -4.11 4.87 0.92
CA ARG A 42 -3.86 4.73 2.37
C ARG A 42 -2.53 4.03 2.63
N GLN A 43 -2.25 2.95 1.92
CA GLN A 43 -1.01 2.21 2.09
C GLN A 43 0.19 3.01 1.57
N ILE A 44 0.05 3.65 0.41
CA ILE A 44 1.08 4.52 -0.18
C ILE A 44 1.47 5.64 0.79
N ARG A 45 0.49 6.26 1.45
CA ARG A 45 0.74 7.34 2.42
C ARG A 45 1.45 6.87 3.69
N LEU A 46 1.14 5.66 4.18
CA LEU A 46 1.84 5.07 5.33
C LEU A 46 3.30 4.73 4.98
N ASP A 47 3.51 4.18 3.78
CA ASP A 47 4.83 3.75 3.31
C ASP A 47 5.69 4.93 2.83
N PHE A 48 5.09 6.07 2.46
CA PHE A 48 5.82 7.23 1.95
C PHE A 48 6.78 7.82 2.99
N ASP A 49 6.37 7.83 4.26
CA ASP A 49 7.17 8.37 5.38
C ASP A 49 8.10 7.30 6.00
N ALA A 50 8.13 6.08 5.46
CA ALA A 50 8.97 5.00 5.94
C ALA A 50 10.44 5.17 5.47
N PRO A 51 11.41 4.61 6.21
CA PRO A 51 12.75 4.42 5.66
C PRO A 51 12.69 3.63 4.35
N ARG A 52 13.35 4.13 3.31
CA ARG A 52 13.52 3.40 2.04
C ARG A 52 15.00 3.25 1.70
N GLY A 53 15.33 2.13 1.06
CA GLY A 53 16.66 1.85 0.55
C GLY A 53 17.14 2.92 -0.46
N SER A 54 18.44 3.16 -0.51
CA SER A 54 19.05 4.01 -1.54
C SER A 54 19.17 3.28 -2.87
N ILE A 55 19.00 3.98 -3.98
CA ILE A 55 19.29 3.46 -5.32
C ILE A 55 20.67 4.00 -5.73
N GLN A 56 21.55 3.12 -6.19
CA GLN A 56 22.92 3.43 -6.57
C GLN A 56 23.23 2.90 -7.97
N THR A 57 24.06 3.62 -8.73
CA THR A 57 24.61 3.12 -10.00
C THR A 57 25.70 2.07 -9.74
N ALA A 58 26.10 1.35 -10.78
CA ALA A 58 27.21 0.41 -10.70
C ALA A 58 28.53 1.06 -10.26
N ASP A 59 28.69 2.35 -10.57
CA ASP A 59 29.87 3.16 -10.22
C ASP A 59 29.80 3.73 -8.79
N GLY A 60 28.73 3.44 -8.04
CA GLY A 60 28.56 3.85 -6.64
C GLY A 60 27.89 5.21 -6.42
N GLU A 61 27.40 5.88 -7.47
CA GLU A 61 26.68 7.14 -7.31
C GLU A 61 25.26 6.93 -6.77
N ILE A 62 24.88 7.67 -5.73
CA ILE A 62 23.54 7.61 -5.14
C ILE A 62 22.57 8.47 -5.96
N ILE A 63 21.66 7.81 -6.68
CA ILE A 63 20.69 8.46 -7.58
C ILE A 63 19.31 8.66 -6.94
N ALA A 64 19.00 7.93 -5.87
CA ALA A 64 17.83 8.18 -5.03
C ALA A 64 18.13 7.83 -3.57
N LYS A 65 17.74 8.71 -2.64
CA LYS A 65 17.90 8.48 -1.19
C LYS A 65 16.79 9.11 -0.38
N THR A 66 16.53 8.58 0.80
CA THR A 66 15.60 9.19 1.75
C THR A 66 16.37 10.05 2.74
N VAL A 67 16.01 11.33 2.84
CA VAL A 67 16.62 12.30 3.76
C VAL A 67 15.62 12.70 4.84
N ALA A 68 16.11 12.95 6.06
CA ALA A 68 15.30 13.50 7.14
C ALA A 68 15.15 15.01 6.93
N VAL A 69 13.95 15.53 7.21
CA VAL A 69 13.62 16.94 6.94
C VAL A 69 12.77 17.47 8.09
N SER A 70 12.96 18.74 8.43
CA SER A 70 12.13 19.41 9.43
C SER A 70 10.79 19.81 8.81
N GLY A 71 9.69 19.25 9.33
CA GLY A 71 8.34 19.56 8.85
C GLY A 71 7.31 18.52 9.33
N PRO A 72 6.03 18.67 8.94
CA PRO A 72 4.98 17.68 9.26
C PRO A 72 5.24 16.29 8.66
N ARG A 73 6.09 16.22 7.61
CA ARG A 73 6.74 14.98 7.16
C ARG A 73 8.19 14.99 7.58
N ASN A 74 8.59 13.99 8.35
CA ASN A 74 9.94 13.88 8.88
C ASN A 74 10.95 13.31 7.86
N ARG A 75 10.48 12.84 6.69
CA ARG A 75 11.30 12.21 5.66
C ARG A 75 10.84 12.61 4.27
N LEU A 76 11.78 12.80 3.35
CA LEU A 76 11.52 13.02 1.93
C LEU A 76 12.43 12.14 1.07
N ARG A 77 11.89 11.70 -0.07
CA ARG A 77 12.68 11.04 -1.12
C ARG A 77 13.36 12.11 -1.98
N GLN A 78 14.68 12.07 -2.06
CA GLN A 78 15.51 13.01 -2.83
C GLN A 78 16.17 12.31 -4.01
N TYR A 79 16.16 12.99 -5.16
CA TYR A 79 16.80 12.58 -6.42
C TYR A 79 17.89 13.60 -6.78
N PRO A 80 19.16 13.38 -6.40
CA PRO A 80 20.22 14.40 -6.52
C PRO A 80 20.47 14.90 -7.94
N TYR A 81 20.28 14.03 -8.93
CA TYR A 81 20.55 14.32 -10.35
C TYR A 81 19.29 14.74 -11.13
N GLY A 82 18.17 15.02 -10.45
CA GLY A 82 16.94 15.52 -11.06
C GLY A 82 16.43 14.62 -12.19
N SER A 83 16.38 15.18 -13.41
CA SER A 83 15.84 14.50 -14.60
C SER A 83 16.80 13.49 -15.24
N LEU A 84 18.09 13.49 -14.90
CA LEU A 84 19.09 12.67 -15.59
C LEU A 84 18.76 11.17 -15.54
N TYR A 85 18.32 10.69 -14.38
CA TYR A 85 17.95 9.29 -14.16
C TYR A 85 16.44 9.07 -14.04
N SER A 86 15.61 10.12 -14.22
CA SER A 86 14.18 10.05 -13.91
C SER A 86 13.39 9.07 -14.78
N GLN A 87 13.81 8.86 -16.03
CA GLN A 87 13.14 7.91 -16.93
C GLN A 87 13.31 6.45 -16.48
N VAL A 88 14.43 6.14 -15.83
CA VAL A 88 14.75 4.79 -15.37
C VAL A 88 14.32 4.61 -13.91
N VAL A 89 14.75 5.52 -13.03
CA VAL A 89 14.44 5.50 -11.60
C VAL A 89 12.94 5.71 -11.36
N GLY A 90 12.34 6.62 -12.13
CA GLY A 90 10.97 7.07 -11.92
C GLY A 90 10.87 8.07 -10.77
N PHE A 91 9.71 8.06 -10.12
CA PHE A 91 9.39 8.89 -8.97
C PHE A 91 8.55 8.12 -7.98
N ILE A 92 8.33 8.70 -6.80
CA ILE A 92 7.32 8.26 -5.85
C ILE A 92 6.50 9.46 -5.39
N SER A 93 5.19 9.28 -5.37
CA SER A 93 4.18 10.26 -4.97
C SER A 93 3.23 9.60 -3.97
N ALA A 94 2.88 10.34 -2.92
CA ALA A 94 1.89 9.88 -1.95
C ALA A 94 0.48 9.72 -2.56
N GLU A 95 0.20 10.41 -3.67
CA GLU A 95 -1.11 10.40 -4.35
C GLU A 95 -1.10 9.45 -5.55
N HIS A 96 -0.02 9.48 -6.34
CA HIS A 96 0.05 8.78 -7.63
C HIS A 96 0.88 7.48 -7.58
N GLY A 97 1.38 7.10 -6.40
CA GLY A 97 2.26 5.94 -6.25
C GLY A 97 3.64 6.15 -6.87
N GLY A 98 4.28 5.06 -7.30
CA GLY A 98 5.61 5.08 -7.90
C GLY A 98 5.63 4.79 -9.41
N SER A 99 6.73 5.11 -10.07
CA SER A 99 7.03 4.72 -11.46
C SER A 99 8.45 4.15 -11.59
N GLY A 100 8.79 3.57 -12.75
CA GLY A 100 10.14 3.04 -13.02
C GLY A 100 10.61 2.00 -12.00
N ILE A 101 11.90 2.07 -11.64
CA ILE A 101 12.54 1.23 -10.61
C ILE A 101 11.85 1.40 -9.25
N GLU A 102 11.44 2.62 -8.87
CA GLU A 102 10.76 2.87 -7.58
C GLU A 102 9.47 2.06 -7.44
N ARG A 103 8.76 1.79 -8.56
CA ARG A 103 7.56 0.93 -8.57
C ARG A 103 7.93 -0.55 -8.63
N SER A 104 8.81 -0.96 -9.53
CA SER A 104 9.12 -2.37 -9.75
C SER A 104 9.83 -3.01 -8.57
N HIS A 105 10.66 -2.24 -7.85
CA HIS A 105 11.40 -2.68 -6.67
C HIS A 105 10.86 -2.08 -5.36
N ASN A 106 9.58 -1.67 -5.35
CA ASN A 106 8.97 -1.06 -4.17
C ASN A 106 9.07 -1.95 -2.91
N GLY A 107 8.83 -3.26 -3.03
CA GLY A 107 8.85 -4.18 -1.88
C GLY A 107 10.23 -4.27 -1.24
N PHE A 108 11.27 -4.50 -2.04
CA PHE A 108 12.67 -4.46 -1.60
C PHE A 108 13.07 -3.09 -1.01
N LEU A 109 12.75 -1.99 -1.71
CA LEU A 109 13.09 -0.65 -1.25
C LEU A 109 12.36 -0.25 0.04
N ALA A 110 11.16 -0.77 0.28
CA ALA A 110 10.38 -0.57 1.49
C ALA A 110 10.76 -1.53 2.63
N GLY A 111 11.63 -2.53 2.37
CA GLY A 111 12.03 -3.53 3.36
C GLY A 111 10.97 -4.59 3.65
N ASN A 112 10.00 -4.78 2.75
CA ASN A 112 8.94 -5.78 2.90
C ASN A 112 9.31 -7.17 2.34
N ASP A 113 10.37 -7.26 1.52
CA ASP A 113 10.77 -8.47 0.79
C ASP A 113 12.05 -9.14 1.37
N LEU A 114 12.22 -9.14 2.71
CA LEU A 114 13.36 -9.75 3.40
C LEU A 114 12.98 -11.03 4.17
#